data_AF-A0A1H4BUU4-F1
#
_entry.id   AF-A0A1H4BUU4-F1
#
_cell.length_a   1.000
_cell.length_b   1.000
_cell.length_c   1.000
_cell.angle_alpha   90.00
_cell.angle_beta   90.00
_cell.angle_gamma   90.00
#
_symmetry.space_group_name_H-M   'P 1'
#
loop_
_entity.id
_entity.type
_entity.pdbx_description
1 polymer ?
#
loop_
_entity_poly.entity_id
_entity_poly.type
_entity_poly.pdbx_seq_one_letter_code
_entity_poly.pdbx_strand_id
1 'polypeptide(L)' 'MSQLRNIALTVQELEEGEFYWVLLEATDYEMDDALPYLPIEAATDPYVTYSNALVAGVAAIRKLFGKDGPRS' A
#
# COMPACT_ATOMS: atom_id res chain seq x y z
N MET A 1 -4.59 17.51 -16.87
CA MET A 1 -3.42 16.62 -16.93
C MET A 1 -3.59 15.61 -15.82
N SER A 2 -3.50 14.30 -16.10
CA SER A 2 -3.62 13.30 -15.02
C SER A 2 -2.44 13.46 -14.08
N GLN A 3 -2.69 13.63 -12.79
CA GLN A 3 -1.62 13.68 -11.80
C GLN A 3 -1.03 12.26 -11.66
N LEU A 4 0.29 12.16 -11.71
CA LEU A 4 0.98 10.90 -11.44
C LEU A 4 0.89 10.62 -9.95
N ARG A 5 0.21 9.53 -9.57
CA ARG A 5 0.12 9.10 -8.17
C ARG A 5 1.27 8.18 -7.84
N ASN A 6 1.87 8.39 -6.68
CA ASN A 6 2.94 7.57 -6.16
C ASN A 6 2.40 6.67 -5.04
N ILE A 7 2.13 5.42 -5.37
CA ILE A 7 1.53 4.43 -4.47
C ILE A 7 2.57 3.39 -4.08
N ALA A 8 2.70 3.13 -2.78
CA ALA A 8 3.50 2.04 -2.25
C ALA A 8 2.59 0.97 -1.62
N LEU A 9 2.98 -0.29 -1.82
CA LEU A 9 2.41 -1.44 -1.11
C LEU A 9 3.50 -2.02 -0.22
N THR A 10 3.25 -2.07 1.08
CA THR A 10 4.14 -2.70 2.04
C THR A 10 3.43 -3.85 2.72
N VAL A 11 4.21 -4.78 3.26
CA VAL A 11 3.74 -5.83 4.15
C VAL A 11 4.54 -5.73 5.43
N GLN A 12 3.85 -5.73 6.56
CA GLN A 12 4.41 -5.58 7.89
C GLN A 12 4.05 -6.83 8.70
N GLU A 13 4.99 -7.31 9.50
CA GLU A 13 4.74 -8.32 10.53
C GLU A 13 4.58 -7.58 11.86
N LEU A 14 3.34 -7.50 12.36
CA LEU A 14 3.03 -6.74 13.58
C LEU A 14 3.18 -7.61 14.84
N GLU A 15 2.86 -8.89 14.71
CA GLU A 15 3.11 -9.95 15.67
C GLU A 15 3.75 -11.15 14.95
N GLU A 16 4.40 -12.04 15.68
CA GLU A 16 5.09 -13.21 15.08
C GLU A 16 4.10 -14.06 14.26
N GLY A 17 4.35 -14.16 12.95
CA GLY A 17 3.50 -14.89 12.02
C GLY A 17 2.25 -14.13 11.54
N GLU A 18 2.05 -12.88 11.96
CA GLU A 18 0.91 -12.05 11.58
C GLU A 18 1.30 -10.94 10.59
N PHE A 19 0.99 -11.17 9.33
CA PHE A 19 1.37 -10.27 8.23
C PHE A 19 0.19 -9.42 7.75
N TYR A 20 0.37 -8.11 7.71
CA TYR A 20 -0.62 -7.12 7.28
C TYR A 20 -0.09 -6.36 6.07
N TRP A 21 -0.91 -6.17 5.04
CA TRP A 21 -0.56 -5.28 3.94
C TRP A 21 -1.06 -3.86 4.21
N VAL A 22 -0.32 -2.86 3.75
CA VAL A 22 -0.69 -1.44 3.82
C VAL A 22 -0.43 -0.79 2.47
N LEU A 23 -1.44 -0.09 1.95
CA LEU A 23 -1.30 0.81 0.81
C LEU A 23 -1.07 2.22 1.31
N LEU A 24 -0.08 2.87 0.72
CA LEU A 24 0.37 4.19 1.09
C LEU A 24 0.41 5.08 -0.15
N GLU A 25 0.15 6.36 0.04
CA GLU A 25 0.31 7.39 -1.00
C GLU A 25 1.31 8.44 -0.55
N ALA A 26 2.24 8.79 -1.44
CA ALA A 26 3.16 9.89 -1.19
C ALA A 26 2.38 11.20 -1.08
N THR A 27 2.76 12.03 -0.13
CA THR A 27 2.17 13.36 0.02
C THR A 27 3.08 14.42 -0.58
N ASP A 28 2.50 15.57 -0.94
CA ASP A 28 3.24 16.72 -1.46
C ASP A 28 4.03 17.47 -0.37
N TYR A 29 4.01 16.98 0.87
CA TYR A 29 4.82 17.54 1.95
C TYR A 29 6.27 17.10 1.76
N GLU A 30 7.20 18.05 1.66
CA GLU A 30 8.62 17.70 1.66
C GLU A 30 9.11 17.65 3.11
N MET A 31 9.60 16.47 3.53
CA MET A 31 10.44 16.37 4.72
C MET A 31 11.89 16.33 4.27
N ASP A 32 12.78 17.01 5.01
CA ASP A 32 14.22 16.94 4.74
C ASP A 32 14.65 15.47 4.80
N ASP A 33 15.25 14.97 3.72
CA ASP A 33 15.73 13.60 3.51
C ASP A 33 14.68 12.45 3.50
N ALA A 34 13.37 12.73 3.45
CA ALA A 34 12.35 11.68 3.36
C ALA A 34 11.14 12.07 2.50
N LEU A 35 10.61 11.12 1.73
CA LEU A 35 9.29 11.23 1.11
C LEU A 35 8.22 10.76 2.11
N PRO A 36 7.35 11.64 2.63
CA PRO A 36 6.29 11.22 3.53
C PRO A 36 5.20 10.47 2.76
N TYR A 37 4.86 9.30 3.27
CA TYR A 37 3.78 8.44 2.79
C TYR A 37 2.70 8.33 3.86
N LEU A 38 1.43 8.47 3.47
CA LEU A 38 0.29 8.27 4.37
C LEU A 38 -0.51 7.02 3.98
N PRO A 39 -1.02 6.24 4.96
CA PRO A 39 -1.87 5.10 4.67
C PRO A 39 -3.17 5.53 4.01
N ILE A 40 -3.55 4.83 2.94
CA ILE A 40 -4.82 5.01 2.24
C ILE A 40 -5.75 3.82 2.40
N GLU A 41 -5.20 2.63 2.63
CA GLU A 41 -5.95 1.39 2.84
C GLU A 41 -5.04 0.35 3.51
N ALA A 42 -5.59 -0.56 4.32
CA ALA A 42 -4.82 -1.61 4.99
C ALA A 42 -5.64 -2.88 5.23
N ALA A 43 -4.92 -4.00 5.44
CA ALA A 43 -5.53 -5.22 5.94
C ALA A 43 -6.13 -5.01 7.33
N THR A 44 -7.38 -5.43 7.53
CA THR A 44 -8.01 -5.45 8.86
C THR A 44 -7.62 -6.69 9.66
N ASP A 45 -7.43 -7.82 8.98
CA ASP A 45 -7.07 -9.11 9.58
C ASP A 45 -5.69 -9.59 9.10
N PRO A 46 -4.94 -10.33 9.93
CA PRO A 46 -3.64 -10.86 9.57
C PRO A 46 -3.70 -11.98 8.55
N TYR A 47 -2.62 -12.11 7.78
CA TYR A 47 -2.33 -13.27 6.95
C TYR A 47 -1.20 -14.08 7.59
N VAL A 48 -1.25 -15.40 7.42
CA VAL A 48 -0.27 -16.35 7.99
C VAL A 48 1.08 -16.29 7.28
N THR A 49 1.15 -15.70 6.08
CA THR A 49 2.40 -15.56 5.33
C THR A 49 2.52 -14.19 4.70
N TYR A 50 3.76 -13.69 4.67
CA TYR A 50 4.12 -12.45 3.97
C TYR A 50 3.60 -12.43 2.53
N SER A 51 3.79 -13.52 1.78
CA SER A 51 3.40 -13.61 0.37
C SER A 51 1.88 -13.53 0.18
N ASN A 52 1.10 -14.13 1.08
CA ASN A 52 -0.36 -14.04 1.01
C ASN A 52 -0.84 -12.60 1.28
N ALA A 53 -0.27 -11.93 2.28
CA ALA A 53 -0.55 -10.52 2.52
C ALA A 53 -0.20 -9.65 1.30
N LEU A 54 0.95 -9.90 0.66
CA LEU A 54 1.38 -9.16 -0.52
C LEU A 54 0.41 -9.34 -1.70
N VAL A 55 -0.01 -10.57 -1.99
CA VAL A 55 -0.98 -10.85 -3.07
C VAL A 55 -2.33 -10.20 -2.77
N ALA A 56 -2.78 -10.23 -1.51
CA ALA A 56 -4.00 -9.54 -1.10
C ALA A 56 -3.88 -8.02 -1.28
N GLY A 57 -2.73 -7.42 -0.96
CA GLY A 57 -2.45 -6.01 -1.22
C GLY A 57 -2.47 -5.67 -2.72
N VAL A 58 -1.92 -6.51 -3.59
CA VAL A 58 -2.02 -6.34 -5.06
C VAL A 58 -3.48 -6.43 -5.52
N ALA A 59 -4.29 -7.31 -4.93
CA ALA A 59 -5.71 -7.37 -5.21
C ALA A 59 -6.43 -6.08 -4.78
N ALA A 60 -6.05 -5.48 -3.65
CA ALA A 60 -6.57 -4.19 -3.20
C ALA A 60 -6.21 -3.04 -4.17
N ILE A 61 -4.98 -3.00 -4.70
CA ILE A 61 -4.59 -2.05 -5.76
C ILE A 61 -5.52 -2.17 -6.97
N ARG A 62 -5.77 -3.40 -7.45
CA ARG A 62 -6.67 -3.62 -8.60
C ARG A 62 -8.11 -3.20 -8.30
N LYS A 63 -8.57 -3.38 -7.06
CA LYS A 63 -9.90 -2.95 -6.63
C LYS A 63 -10.02 -1.43 -6.60
N LEU A 64 -9.01 -0.73 -6.08
CA LEU A 64 -9.02 0.73 -5.90
C LEU A 64 -8.75 1.49 -7.21
N PHE A 65 -7.85 0.98 -8.04
CA PHE A 65 -7.35 1.71 -9.22
C PHE A 65 -7.69 1.04 -10.55
N GLY A 66 -8.32 -0.13 -10.53
CA GLY A 66 -8.62 -0.89 -11.74
C GLY A 66 -7.39 -1.54 -12.36
N LYS A 67 -7.57 -2.08 -13.57
CA LYS A 67 -6.55 -2.87 -14.29
C LYS A 67 -5.33 -2.06 -14.73
N ASP A 68 -5.50 -0.75 -14.91
CA ASP A 68 -4.47 0.15 -15.46
C ASP A 68 -3.63 0.82 -14.35
N GLY A 69 -3.93 0.52 -13.09
CA GLY A 69 -3.23 1.07 -11.93
C GLY A 69 -3.62 2.52 -11.61
N PRO A 70 -2.91 3.18 -10.68
CA PRO A 70 -3.32 4.45 -10.06
C PRO A 70 -3.17 5.69 -10.97
N ARG A 71 -3.30 5.53 -12.30
CA ARG A 71 -3.35 6.67 -13.22
C ARG A 71 -4.75 7.32 -13.15
N SER A 72 -4.80 8.64 -12.99
CA SER A 72 -6.04 9.43 -13.09
C SER A 72 -6.45 9.68 -14.53
#